data_AF-A0A5R2MU14-F1
#
_entry.id   AF-A0A5R2MU14-F1
#
_cell.length_a   1.000
_cell.length_b   1.000
_cell.length_c   1.000
_cell.angle_alpha   90.00
_cell.angle_beta   90.00
_cell.angle_gamma   90.00
#
_symmetry.space_group_name_H-M   'P 1'
#
loop_
_entity.id
_entity.type
_entity.pdbx_description
1 polymer ?
#
loop_
_entity_poly.entity_id
_entity_poly.type
_entity_poly.pdbx_seq_one_letter_code
_entity_poly.pdbx_strand_id
1 'polypeptide(L)' 'MEKAEGYVKRAKDLEVYKRAYMVSLTVHKATLAFPKIEQYALADQLRRSSKGICANLAEGFAKQ' A
#
# COMPACT_ATOMS: atom_id res chain seq x y z
N MET A 1 -14.16 25.58 -1.70
CA MET A 1 -14.37 25.24 -0.29
C MET A 1 -13.26 24.32 0.14
N GLU A 2 -12.22 24.86 0.77
CA GLU A 2 -11.21 24.04 1.46
C GLU A 2 -11.92 23.29 2.59
N LYS A 3 -11.92 21.95 2.53
CA LYS A 3 -12.32 21.15 3.69
C LYS A 3 -11.27 21.39 4.76
N ALA A 4 -11.69 21.86 5.93
CA ALA A 4 -10.85 21.79 7.12
C ALA A 4 -10.48 20.31 7.33
N GLU A 5 -9.24 19.95 7.01
CA GLU A 5 -8.75 18.60 7.20
C GLU A 5 -8.68 18.34 8.70
N GLY A 6 -9.63 17.54 9.20
CA GLY A 6 -9.58 17.07 10.58
C GLY A 6 -8.26 16.35 10.86
N TYR A 7 -7.77 16.46 12.09
CA TYR A 7 -6.53 15.83 12.52
C TYR A 7 -6.45 14.35 12.12
N VAL A 8 -5.29 13.93 11.60
CA VAL A 8 -4.97 12.53 11.30
C VAL A 8 -5.01 11.74 12.61
N LYS A 9 -5.92 10.76 12.71
CA LYS A 9 -6.08 9.92 13.92
C LYS A 9 -5.48 8.54 13.77
N ARG A 10 -5.32 8.09 12.52
CA ARG A 10 -4.81 6.76 12.16
C ARG A 10 -3.86 6.90 10.99
N ALA A 11 -2.89 5.99 10.89
CA ALA A 11 -2.01 5.91 9.71
C ALA A 11 -2.77 5.85 8.38
N LYS A 12 -3.96 5.21 8.36
CA LYS A 12 -4.83 5.10 7.18
C LYS A 12 -5.43 6.43 6.73
N ASP A 13 -5.48 7.43 7.61
CA ASP A 13 -6.01 8.74 7.29
C ASP A 13 -4.98 9.58 6.50
N LEU A 14 -3.68 9.22 6.58
CA LEU A 14 -2.60 9.84 5.81
C LEU A 14 -2.86 9.70 4.30
N GLU A 15 -2.70 10.80 3.57
CA GLU A 15 -2.86 10.82 2.12
C GLU A 15 -1.84 9.88 1.43
N VAL A 16 -0.60 9.86 1.92
CA VAL A 16 0.43 8.93 1.41
C VAL A 16 0.07 7.46 1.64
N TYR A 17 -0.61 7.13 2.75
CA TYR A 17 -1.09 5.76 2.99
C TYR A 17 -2.16 5.37 1.99
N LYS A 18 -3.13 6.26 1.71
CA LYS A 18 -4.20 6.00 0.73
C LYS A 18 -3.60 5.74 -0.65
N ARG A 19 -2.62 6.55 -1.07
CA ARG A 19 -1.89 6.36 -2.33
C ARG A 19 -1.12 5.05 -2.38
N ALA A 20 -0.37 4.71 -1.32
CA ALA A 20 0.34 3.45 -1.21
C ALA A 20 -0.60 2.23 -1.28
N TYR A 21 -1.76 2.33 -0.64
CA TYR A 21 -2.78 1.28 -0.69
C TYR A 21 -3.34 1.10 -2.11
N MET A 22 -3.63 2.20 -2.81
CA MET A 22 -4.05 2.15 -4.22
C MET A 22 -2.99 1.52 -5.12
N VAL A 23 -1.72 1.87 -4.95
CA VAL A 23 -0.60 1.23 -5.67
C VAL A 23 -0.57 -0.27 -5.38
N SER A 24 -0.69 -0.67 -4.11
CA SER A 24 -0.70 -2.09 -3.75
C SER A 24 -1.86 -2.87 -4.37
N LEU A 25 -3.05 -2.27 -4.50
CA LEU A 25 -4.17 -2.89 -5.19
C LEU A 25 -3.90 -3.03 -6.70
N THR A 26 -3.35 -2.00 -7.33
CA THR A 26 -3.00 -2.00 -8.75
C THR A 26 -1.93 -3.05 -9.05
N VAL A 27 -0.85 -3.11 -8.25
CA VAL A 27 0.21 -4.13 -8.38
C VAL A 27 -0.35 -5.54 -8.19
N HIS A 28 -1.21 -5.73 -7.17
CA HIS A 28 -1.83 -7.03 -6.95
C HIS A 28 -2.66 -7.48 -8.16
N LYS A 29 -3.51 -6.59 -8.70
CA LYS A 29 -4.33 -6.90 -9.88
C LYS A 29 -3.48 -7.17 -11.12
N ALA A 30 -2.50 -6.34 -11.41
CA ALA A 30 -1.63 -6.49 -12.57
C ALA A 30 -0.86 -7.83 -12.55
N THR A 31 -0.36 -8.21 -11.38
CA THR A 31 0.42 -9.46 -11.22
C THR A 31 -0.44 -10.72 -11.27
N LEU A 32 -1.77 -10.65 -11.19
CA LEU A 32 -2.64 -11.83 -11.40
C LEU A 32 -2.57 -12.33 -12.85
N ALA A 33 -2.22 -11.47 -13.81
CA ALA A 33 -2.06 -11.84 -15.21
C ALA A 33 -0.70 -12.50 -15.53
N PHE A 34 0.20 -12.60 -14.56
CA PHE A 34 1.52 -13.19 -14.80
C PHE A 34 1.42 -14.71 -15.02
N PRO A 35 2.33 -15.31 -15.82
CA PRO A 35 2.39 -16.75 -16.01
C PRO A 35 2.49 -17.51 -14.68
N LYS A 36 2.00 -18.75 -14.65
CA LYS A 36 2.01 -19.58 -13.42
C LYS A 36 3.40 -19.71 -12.79
N ILE A 37 4.45 -19.81 -13.61
CA ILE A 37 5.84 -19.90 -13.15
C ILE A 37 6.28 -18.63 -12.39
N GLU A 38 5.75 -17.46 -12.75
CA GLU A 38 6.09 -16.17 -12.15
C GLU A 38 5.24 -15.83 -10.91
N GLN A 39 4.17 -16.59 -10.64
CA GLN A 39 3.28 -16.31 -9.51
C GLN A 39 4.01 -16.39 -8.15
N TYR A 40 4.97 -17.31 -8.03
CA TYR A 40 5.76 -17.55 -6.81
C TYR A 40 7.12 -16.85 -6.81
N ALA A 41 7.48 -16.18 -7.91
CA ALA A 41 8.70 -15.40 -8.04
C ALA A 41 8.35 -13.91 -8.11
N LEU A 42 8.26 -13.34 -9.31
CA LEU A 42 8.07 -11.90 -9.51
C LEU A 42 6.76 -11.39 -8.92
N ALA A 43 5.65 -12.09 -9.13
CA ALA A 43 4.34 -11.62 -8.67
C ALA A 43 4.26 -11.52 -7.14
N ASP A 44 4.80 -12.53 -6.44
CA ASP A 44 4.83 -12.58 -4.99
C ASP A 44 5.77 -11.51 -4.39
N GLN A 45 6.97 -11.33 -4.96
CA GLN A 45 7.88 -10.25 -4.55
C GLN A 45 7.26 -8.85 -4.74
N LEU A 46 6.61 -8.60 -5.88
CA LEU A 46 5.94 -7.33 -6.17
C LEU A 46 4.76 -7.07 -5.20
N ARG A 47 3.93 -8.07 -4.94
CA ARG A 47 2.79 -7.94 -4.01
C ARG A 47 3.23 -7.69 -2.57
N ARG A 48 4.28 -8.37 -2.11
CA ARG A 48 4.80 -8.16 -0.75
C ARG A 48 5.46 -6.80 -0.59
N SER A 49 6.33 -6.42 -1.52
CA SER A 49 7.01 -5.12 -1.48
C SER A 49 6.01 -3.96 -1.54
N SER A 50 4.96 -4.05 -2.37
CA SER A 50 3.92 -3.02 -2.44
C SER A 50 3.13 -2.88 -1.13
N LYS A 51 2.75 -4.00 -0.51
CA LYS A 51 2.06 -4.01 0.80
C LYS A 51 2.96 -3.51 1.94
N GLY A 52 4.26 -3.73 1.83
CA GLY A 52 5.27 -3.29 2.78
C GLY A 52 5.29 -1.77 2.98
N ILE A 53 4.97 -0.99 1.95
CA ILE A 53 4.86 0.48 2.06
C ILE A 53 3.81 0.86 3.11
N CYS A 54 2.61 0.29 3.03
CA CYS A 54 1.54 0.54 3.99
C CYS A 54 1.91 0.05 5.40
N ALA A 55 2.60 -1.09 5.51
CA ALA A 55 3.05 -1.61 6.80
C ALA A 55 4.07 -0.67 7.45
N ASN A 56 5.07 -0.20 6.71
CA ASN A 56 6.09 0.72 7.20
C ASN A 56 5.49 2.09 7.60
N LEU A 57 4.51 2.59 6.84
CA LEU A 57 3.79 3.82 7.21
C LEU A 57 2.99 3.64 8.51
N ALA A 58 2.32 2.49 8.69
CA ALA A 58 1.58 2.21 9.90
C ALA A 58 2.49 2.03 11.13
N GLU A 59 3.62 1.34 10.96
CA GLU A 59 4.62 1.17 12.01
C GLU A 59 5.25 2.52 12.39
N GLY A 60 5.65 3.33 11.41
CA GLY A 60 6.20 4.67 11.65
C GLY A 60 5.22 5.59 12.36
N PHE A 61 3.94 5.57 11.98
CA PHE A 61 2.89 6.35 12.65
C PHE A 61 2.66 5.92 14.10
N ALA A 62 2.79 4.63 14.41
CA ALA A 62 2.58 4.11 15.77
C ALA A 62 3.76 4.34 16.71
N LYS A 63 4.93 4.71 16.19
CA LYS A 63 6.17 4.98 16.95
C LYS A 63 6.39 6.46 17.30
N GLN A 64 5.52 7.35 16.83
CA GLN A 64 5.51 8.77 17.20
C GLN A 64 4.75 8.99 18.50
#